data_AF-A6HSJ9-F1
#
_entry.id   AF-A6HSJ9-F1
#
_cell.length_a   1.000
_cell.length_b   1.000
_cell.length_c   1.000
_cell.angle_alpha   90.00
_cell.angle_beta   90.00
_cell.angle_gamma   90.00
#
_symmetry.space_group_name_H-M   'P 1'
#
loop_
_entity.id
_entity.type
_entity.pdbx_description
1 polymer ?
#
loop_
_entity_poly.entity_id
_entity_poly.type
_entity_poly.pdbx_seq_one_letter_code
_entity_poly.pdbx_strand_id
1 'polypeptide(L)'
;MAAPQLFRALVSAQWVAEALKSPRASQPLKLLDASWYLPKLGRDARREFEERHIPGAAFFDIDRCSDHTSPYDHMLPSATHFADYAGSLGVSAATHVVIYDGSDQGLYSAPRVWWMFRAFGHHSVSLLDGGFRYWLSQNLPISSGKSPSEPAEFCAQLDPSFIKTHEDILENLDARRFQASNLDTSLAQ
;
A
#
# COMPACT_ATOMS: atom_id res chain seq x y z
N MET A 1 -18.99 -5.49 24.41
CA MET A 1 -18.87 -5.60 22.94
C MET A 1 -17.51 -6.21 22.64
N ALA A 2 -17.43 -7.30 21.87
CA ALA A 2 -16.14 -7.89 21.50
C ALA A 2 -15.35 -6.86 20.66
N ALA A 3 -14.05 -6.73 20.91
CA ALA A 3 -13.20 -5.91 20.05
C ALA A 3 -13.31 -6.42 18.61
N PRO A 4 -13.47 -5.54 17.60
CA PRO A 4 -13.54 -5.97 16.22
C PRO A 4 -12.27 -6.74 15.86
N GLN A 5 -12.43 -7.94 15.30
CA GLN A 5 -11.31 -8.77 14.89
C GLN A 5 -10.63 -8.12 13.69
N LEU A 6 -9.38 -7.72 13.85
CA LEU A 6 -8.60 -7.09 12.78
C LEU A 6 -8.22 -8.13 11.73
N PHE A 7 -8.32 -7.74 10.45
CA PHE A 7 -7.73 -8.51 9.37
C PHE A 7 -6.20 -8.51 9.50
N ARG A 8 -5.53 -9.59 9.08
CA ARG A 8 -4.08 -9.74 9.21
C ARG A 8 -3.35 -8.61 8.46
N ALA A 9 -2.51 -7.86 9.16
CA ALA A 9 -1.73 -6.79 8.56
C ALA A 9 -0.48 -7.31 7.84
N LEU A 10 0.08 -8.45 8.25
CA LEU A 10 1.28 -9.04 7.67
C LEU A 10 0.98 -10.42 7.08
N VAL A 11 1.63 -10.72 5.95
CA VAL A 11 1.72 -12.06 5.36
C VAL A 11 3.19 -12.36 5.03
N SER A 12 3.60 -13.62 5.16
CA SER A 12 4.98 -14.03 4.86
C SER A 12 5.19 -14.26 3.37
N ALA A 13 6.46 -14.19 2.94
CA ALA A 13 6.83 -14.53 1.55
C ALA A 13 6.43 -15.96 1.18
N GLN A 14 6.57 -16.91 2.11
CA GLN A 14 6.11 -18.28 1.92
C GLN A 14 4.59 -18.35 1.68
N TRP A 15 3.80 -17.64 2.50
CA TRP A 15 2.35 -17.61 2.34
C TRP A 15 1.93 -17.07 0.96
N VAL A 16 2.58 -15.99 0.50
CA VAL A 16 2.32 -15.42 -0.82
C VAL A 16 2.71 -16.40 -1.94
N ALA A 17 3.88 -17.03 -1.84
CA ALA A 17 4.34 -18.01 -2.83
C ALA A 17 3.41 -19.23 -2.91
N GLU A 18 2.84 -19.67 -1.79
CA GLU A 18 1.83 -20.73 -1.76
C GLU A 18 0.50 -20.26 -2.36
N ALA A 19 0.05 -19.05 -2.02
CA ALA A 19 -1.18 -18.47 -2.54
C ALA A 19 -1.15 -18.29 -4.07
N LEU A 20 0.00 -17.94 -4.64
CA LEU A 20 0.20 -17.87 -6.10
C LEU A 20 0.05 -19.23 -6.79
N LYS A 21 0.41 -20.33 -6.11
CA LYS A 21 0.26 -21.70 -6.64
C LYS A 21 -1.14 -22.25 -6.45
N SER A 22 -1.94 -21.67 -5.56
CA SER A 22 -3.30 -22.15 -5.24
C SER A 22 -4.28 -20.98 -5.12
N PRO A 23 -4.63 -20.34 -6.25
CA PRO A 23 -5.55 -19.21 -6.26
C PRO A 23 -6.93 -19.59 -5.71
N ARG A 24 -7.52 -18.68 -4.92
CA ARG A 24 -8.87 -18.85 -4.36
C ARG A 24 -9.85 -17.99 -5.15
N ALA A 25 -10.80 -18.62 -5.84
CA ALA A 25 -11.79 -17.90 -6.64
C ALA A 25 -12.67 -16.94 -5.82
N SER A 26 -12.99 -17.30 -4.57
CA SER A 26 -13.83 -16.48 -3.67
C SER A 26 -13.11 -15.29 -3.05
N GLN A 27 -11.78 -15.25 -3.11
CA GLN A 27 -10.96 -14.16 -2.58
C GLN A 27 -9.69 -14.05 -3.44
N PRO A 28 -9.78 -13.39 -4.60
CA PRO A 28 -8.62 -13.24 -5.48
C PRO A 28 -7.52 -12.45 -4.79
N LEU A 29 -6.27 -12.83 -5.04
CA LEU A 29 -5.09 -12.14 -4.53
C LEU A 29 -4.66 -11.08 -5.54
N LYS A 30 -4.45 -9.84 -5.09
CA LYS A 30 -3.78 -8.81 -5.88
C LYS A 30 -2.50 -8.37 -5.17
N LEU A 31 -1.37 -8.55 -5.83
CA LEU A 31 -0.08 -8.08 -5.36
C LEU A 31 0.18 -6.69 -5.92
N LEU A 32 0.63 -5.77 -5.08
CA LEU A 32 0.96 -4.41 -5.46
C LEU A 32 2.39 -4.08 -5.05
N ASP A 33 3.20 -3.69 -6.02
CA ASP A 33 4.47 -3.02 -5.76
C ASP A 33 4.20 -1.53 -5.56
N ALA A 34 4.40 -1.05 -4.34
CA ALA A 34 4.20 0.34 -3.94
C ALA A 34 5.54 1.06 -3.73
N SER A 35 6.60 0.63 -4.41
CA SER A 35 7.94 1.23 -4.31
C SER A 35 7.91 2.71 -4.67
N TRP A 36 8.44 3.51 -3.76
CA TRP A 36 8.69 4.93 -3.96
C TRP A 36 9.96 5.32 -3.22
N TYR A 37 10.80 6.12 -3.86
CA TYR A 37 12.11 6.51 -3.33
C TYR A 37 12.25 8.02 -3.34
N LEU A 38 12.93 8.55 -2.32
CA LEU A 38 13.32 9.96 -2.32
C LEU A 38 14.23 10.25 -3.54
N PRO A 39 14.09 11.40 -4.22
CA PRO A 39 14.85 11.72 -5.43
C PRO A 39 16.38 11.58 -5.27
N LYS A 40 16.90 11.86 -4.07
CA LYS A 40 18.34 11.75 -3.75
C LYS A 40 18.91 10.33 -3.87
N LEU A 41 18.06 9.30 -3.79
CA LEU A 41 18.49 7.91 -3.93
C LEU A 41 18.75 7.52 -5.39
N GLY A 42 18.28 8.31 -6.37
CA GLY A 42 18.56 8.07 -7.79
C GLY A 42 17.99 6.75 -8.33
N ARG A 43 16.98 6.18 -7.66
CA ARG A 43 16.32 4.93 -8.05
C ARG A 43 15.02 5.23 -8.80
N ASP A 44 14.72 4.42 -9.81
CA ASP A 44 13.47 4.47 -10.57
C ASP A 44 12.63 3.25 -10.23
N ALA A 45 11.68 3.44 -9.31
CA ALA A 45 10.82 2.36 -8.81
C ALA A 45 10.01 1.67 -9.91
N ARG A 46 9.52 2.43 -10.90
CA ARG A 46 8.73 1.86 -12.00
C ARG A 46 9.61 1.01 -12.91
N ARG A 47 10.81 1.49 -13.23
CA ARG A 47 11.76 0.73 -14.04
C ARG A 47 12.22 -0.53 -13.31
N GLU A 48 12.50 -0.44 -12.02
CA GLU A 48 12.87 -1.60 -11.21
C GLU A 48 11.77 -2.67 -11.21
N PHE A 49 10.50 -2.26 -11.08
CA PHE A 49 9.35 -3.16 -11.21
C PHE A 49 9.28 -3.82 -12.60
N GLU A 50 9.44 -3.04 -13.68
CA GLU A 50 9.45 -3.59 -15.04
C GLU A 50 10.60 -4.58 -15.26
N GLU A 51 11.74 -4.39 -14.60
CA GLU A 51 12.85 -5.34 -14.65
C GLU A 51 12.56 -6.59 -13.82
N ARG A 52 12.05 -6.44 -12.59
CA ARG A 52 11.79 -7.52 -11.64
C ARG A 52 10.65 -7.20 -10.69
N HIS A 53 9.64 -8.06 -10.65
CA HIS A 53 8.52 -7.98 -9.71
C HIS A 53 8.00 -9.38 -9.31
N ILE A 54 7.18 -9.45 -8.26
CA ILE A 54 6.51 -10.71 -7.89
C ILE A 54 5.48 -11.08 -8.99
N PRO A 55 5.39 -12.35 -9.45
CA PRO A 55 4.50 -12.74 -10.54
C PRO A 55 3.05 -12.31 -10.31
N GLY A 56 2.46 -11.64 -11.32
CA GLY A 56 1.09 -11.14 -11.27
C GLY A 56 0.89 -9.87 -10.43
N ALA A 57 1.95 -9.29 -9.88
CA ALA A 57 1.87 -7.99 -9.20
C ALA A 57 1.60 -6.86 -10.20
N ALA A 58 0.93 -5.81 -9.76
CA ALA A 58 0.81 -4.55 -10.49
C ALA A 58 1.60 -3.45 -9.76
N PHE A 59 2.02 -2.41 -10.47
CA PHE A 59 2.71 -1.28 -9.85
C PHE A 59 1.70 -0.24 -9.36
N PHE A 60 1.70 0.03 -8.06
CA PHE A 60 0.94 1.09 -7.42
C PHE A 60 1.82 2.33 -7.28
N ASP A 61 1.47 3.36 -8.05
CA ASP A 61 2.18 4.61 -8.17
C ASP A 61 1.56 5.62 -7.21
N ILE A 62 2.24 5.86 -6.07
CA ILE A 62 1.76 6.77 -5.01
C ILE A 62 1.61 8.19 -5.55
N ASP A 63 2.49 8.61 -6.47
CA ASP A 63 2.40 9.94 -7.06
C ASP A 63 1.12 10.05 -7.88
N ARG A 64 0.79 9.05 -8.72
CA ARG A 64 -0.50 9.04 -9.44
C ARG A 64 -1.72 8.96 -8.52
N CYS A 65 -1.61 8.29 -7.38
CA CYS A 65 -2.70 8.12 -6.42
C CYS A 65 -2.63 9.14 -5.28
N SER A 66 -2.45 10.41 -5.61
CA SER A 66 -2.37 11.52 -4.66
C SER A 66 -3.21 12.72 -5.11
N ASP A 67 -3.45 13.66 -4.19
CA ASP A 67 -4.07 14.94 -4.51
C ASP A 67 -3.03 15.94 -5.04
N HIS A 68 -3.01 16.12 -6.36
CA HIS A 68 -2.13 17.08 -7.05
C HIS A 68 -2.59 18.54 -6.97
N THR A 69 -3.78 18.80 -6.41
CA THR A 69 -4.25 20.17 -6.20
C THR A 69 -3.72 20.77 -4.90
N SER A 70 -3.25 19.91 -3.99
CA SER A 70 -2.64 20.33 -2.74
C SER A 70 -1.23 20.91 -2.95
N PRO A 71 -0.84 21.96 -2.21
CA PRO A 71 0.55 22.41 -2.16
C PRO A 71 1.45 21.49 -1.32
N TYR A 72 0.91 20.45 -0.69
CA TYR A 72 1.63 19.52 0.18
C TYR A 72 1.85 18.17 -0.50
N ASP A 73 2.95 17.49 -0.15
CA ASP A 73 3.34 16.24 -0.77
C ASP A 73 2.47 15.05 -0.31
N HIS A 74 2.20 14.12 -1.24
CA HIS A 74 1.54 12.83 -1.00
C HIS A 74 0.21 12.89 -0.24
N MET A 75 -0.55 13.95 -0.45
CA MET A 75 -1.88 14.10 0.13
C MET A 75 -2.83 13.03 -0.40
N LEU A 76 -3.76 12.59 0.46
CA LEU A 76 -4.76 11.60 0.06
C LEU A 76 -5.59 12.13 -1.12
N PRO A 77 -5.84 11.31 -2.14
CA PRO A 77 -6.74 11.68 -3.23
C PRO A 77 -8.20 11.68 -2.74
N SER A 78 -9.13 12.12 -3.59
CA SER A 78 -10.56 11.91 -3.35
C SER A 78 -10.90 10.41 -3.37
N ALA A 79 -11.99 10.01 -2.70
CA ALA A 79 -12.45 8.62 -2.71
C ALA A 79 -12.71 8.11 -4.13
N THR A 80 -13.32 8.93 -4.99
CA THR A 80 -13.54 8.59 -6.41
C THR A 80 -12.22 8.34 -7.13
N HIS A 81 -11.24 9.22 -6.98
CA HIS A 81 -9.93 9.04 -7.62
C HIS A 81 -9.23 7.77 -7.12
N PHE A 82 -9.25 7.50 -5.80
CA PHE A 82 -8.70 6.26 -5.27
C PHE A 82 -9.42 5.03 -5.83
N ALA A 83 -10.75 5.07 -5.92
CA ALA A 83 -11.56 3.97 -6.44
C ALA A 83 -11.25 3.66 -7.90
N ASP A 84 -11.21 4.69 -8.75
CA ASP A 84 -10.86 4.54 -10.16
C ASP A 84 -9.45 3.97 -10.32
N TYR A 85 -8.50 4.48 -9.53
CA TYR A 85 -7.11 4.02 -9.55
C TYR A 85 -6.98 2.56 -9.11
N ALA A 86 -7.53 2.20 -7.95
CA ALA A 86 -7.49 0.82 -7.45
C ALA A 86 -8.22 -0.16 -8.36
N GLY A 87 -9.37 0.24 -8.91
CA GLY A 87 -10.13 -0.53 -9.89
C GLY A 87 -9.34 -0.78 -11.17
N SER A 88 -8.58 0.21 -11.66
CA SER A 88 -7.70 0.06 -12.84
C SER A 88 -6.58 -0.97 -12.63
N LEU A 89 -6.19 -1.23 -11.38
CA LEU A 89 -5.22 -2.26 -10.99
C LEU A 89 -5.88 -3.64 -10.77
N GLY A 90 -7.18 -3.75 -11.05
CA GLY A 90 -7.97 -4.98 -10.88
C GLY A 90 -8.26 -5.31 -9.42
N VAL A 91 -8.34 -4.30 -8.55
CA VAL A 91 -8.79 -4.47 -7.17
C VAL A 91 -10.31 -4.32 -7.12
N SER A 92 -10.97 -5.27 -6.46
CA SER A 92 -12.40 -5.22 -6.14
C SER A 92 -12.64 -5.38 -4.64
N ALA A 93 -13.89 -5.24 -4.19
CA ALA A 93 -14.26 -5.46 -2.79
C ALA A 93 -13.93 -6.87 -2.27
N ALA A 94 -13.91 -7.89 -3.13
CA ALA A 94 -13.58 -9.28 -2.75
C ALA A 94 -12.06 -9.56 -2.71
N THR A 95 -11.25 -8.63 -3.20
CA THR A 95 -9.81 -8.85 -3.39
C THR A 95 -9.08 -8.82 -2.04
N HIS A 96 -8.18 -9.78 -1.81
CA HIS A 96 -7.15 -9.62 -0.78
C HIS A 96 -5.95 -8.92 -1.42
N VAL A 97 -5.73 -7.67 -1.01
CA VAL A 97 -4.59 -6.87 -1.47
C VAL A 97 -3.36 -7.18 -0.61
N VAL A 98 -2.22 -7.48 -1.24
CA VAL A 98 -0.93 -7.64 -0.57
C VAL A 98 0.07 -6.68 -1.19
N ILE A 99 0.65 -5.82 -0.36
CA ILE A 99 1.48 -4.71 -0.79
C ILE A 99 2.92 -4.95 -0.34
N TYR A 100 3.87 -4.65 -1.20
CA TYR A 100 5.30 -4.69 -0.90
C TYR A 100 6.00 -3.49 -1.53
N ASP A 101 7.25 -3.27 -1.16
CA ASP A 101 8.16 -2.38 -1.87
C ASP A 101 9.58 -2.98 -1.94
N GLY A 102 10.41 -2.41 -2.80
CA GLY A 102 11.80 -2.77 -3.06
C GLY A 102 12.82 -1.99 -2.25
N SER A 103 12.42 -1.40 -1.12
CA SER A 103 13.32 -0.64 -0.25
C SER A 103 14.36 -1.52 0.43
N ASP A 104 15.50 -0.92 0.76
CA ASP A 104 16.58 -1.62 1.48
C ASP A 104 16.18 -1.96 2.92
N GLN A 105 15.24 -1.21 3.50
CA GLN A 105 14.69 -1.43 4.85
C GLN A 105 13.71 -2.62 4.91
N GLY A 106 13.38 -3.22 3.76
CA GLY A 106 12.37 -4.27 3.62
C GLY A 106 11.02 -3.68 3.27
N LEU A 107 10.49 -2.78 4.10
CA LEU A 107 9.30 -1.99 3.80
C LEU A 107 9.53 -0.52 4.14
N TYR A 108 9.13 0.37 3.25
CA TYR A 108 9.24 1.82 3.39
C TYR A 108 7.94 2.52 2.98
N SER A 109 7.57 2.43 1.70
CA SER A 109 6.41 3.12 1.13
C SER A 109 5.14 2.25 1.13
N ALA A 110 5.26 0.93 1.15
CA ALA A 110 4.12 0.02 1.17
C ALA A 110 3.15 0.22 2.35
N PRO A 111 3.61 0.49 3.60
CA PRO A 111 2.71 0.78 4.72
C PRO A 111 1.78 1.98 4.48
N ARG A 112 2.22 2.98 3.69
CA ARG A 112 1.36 4.12 3.30
C ARG A 112 0.17 3.62 2.49
N VAL A 113 0.41 2.80 1.47
CA VAL A 113 -0.66 2.26 0.61
C VAL A 113 -1.57 1.30 1.40
N TRP A 114 -1.01 0.50 2.31
CA TRP A 114 -1.81 -0.34 3.23
C TRP A 114 -2.78 0.51 4.06
N TRP A 115 -2.30 1.63 4.61
CA TRP A 115 -3.14 2.55 5.35
C TRP A 115 -4.18 3.23 4.43
N MET A 116 -3.82 3.62 3.20
CA MET A 116 -4.76 4.22 2.24
C MET A 116 -5.94 3.30 1.96
N PHE A 117 -5.71 2.02 1.65
CA PHE A 117 -6.80 1.06 1.45
C PHE A 117 -7.74 0.98 2.65
N ARG A 118 -7.18 0.94 3.87
CA ARG A 118 -8.00 0.91 5.10
C ARG A 118 -8.77 2.21 5.34
N ALA A 119 -8.13 3.36 5.09
CA ALA A 119 -8.78 4.67 5.19
C ALA A 119 -9.95 4.78 4.20
N PHE A 120 -9.86 4.14 3.04
CA PHE A 120 -10.93 4.09 2.04
C PHE A 120 -11.90 2.90 2.22
N GLY A 121 -11.88 2.22 3.37
CA GLY A 121 -12.86 1.19 3.73
C GLY A 121 -12.53 -0.24 3.25
N HIS A 122 -11.38 -0.46 2.61
CA HIS A 122 -10.94 -1.79 2.19
C HIS A 122 -10.02 -2.43 3.24
N HIS A 123 -10.58 -3.30 4.07
CA HIS A 123 -9.87 -3.89 5.21
C HIS A 123 -9.13 -5.20 4.90
N SER A 124 -9.42 -5.88 3.79
CA SER A 124 -8.73 -7.09 3.33
C SER A 124 -7.40 -6.76 2.65
N VAL A 125 -6.52 -6.08 3.38
CA VAL A 125 -5.21 -5.62 2.90
C VAL A 125 -4.10 -5.99 3.89
N SER A 126 -2.99 -6.49 3.35
CA SER A 126 -1.80 -6.87 4.11
C SER A 126 -0.53 -6.33 3.47
N LEU A 127 0.55 -6.32 4.23
CA LEU A 127 1.91 -6.08 3.77
C LEU A 127 2.66 -7.41 3.68
N LEU A 128 3.55 -7.52 2.70
CA LEU A 128 4.51 -8.61 2.60
C LEU A 128 5.64 -8.37 3.60
N ASP A 129 5.71 -9.21 4.63
CA ASP A 129 6.75 -9.11 5.65
C ASP A 129 8.15 -9.31 5.03
N GLY A 130 9.04 -8.34 5.26
CA GLY A 130 10.37 -8.24 4.66
C GLY A 130 10.42 -7.73 3.20
N GLY A 131 9.27 -7.45 2.59
CA GLY A 131 9.12 -6.87 1.25
C GLY A 131 9.85 -7.62 0.12
N PHE A 132 10.18 -6.90 -0.96
CA PHE A 132 10.83 -7.51 -2.13
C PHE A 132 12.25 -7.98 -1.81
N ARG A 133 12.94 -7.26 -0.91
CA ARG A 133 14.28 -7.65 -0.44
C ARG A 133 14.28 -9.07 0.12
N TYR A 134 13.33 -9.38 1.00
CA TYR A 134 13.24 -10.73 1.57
C TYR A 134 12.76 -11.74 0.53
N TRP A 135 11.81 -11.39 -0.34
CA TRP A 135 11.38 -12.24 -1.46
C TRP A 135 12.55 -12.72 -2.32
N LEU A 136 13.45 -11.81 -2.71
CA LEU A 136 14.66 -12.12 -3.47
C LEU A 136 15.63 -13.00 -2.67
N SER A 137 15.82 -12.72 -1.38
CA SER A 137 16.72 -13.52 -0.52
C SER A 137 16.29 -14.99 -0.39
N GLN A 138 14.99 -15.25 -0.54
CA GLN A 138 14.40 -16.60 -0.51
C GLN A 138 14.45 -17.30 -1.88
N ASN A 139 15.03 -16.68 -2.91
CA ASN A 139 15.07 -17.18 -4.29
C ASN A 139 13.67 -17.54 -4.82
N LEU A 140 12.65 -16.78 -4.42
CA LEU A 140 11.28 -16.98 -4.88
C LEU A 140 11.09 -16.48 -6.31
N PRO A 141 10.10 -16.99 -7.06
CA PRO A 141 9.90 -16.64 -8.46
C PRO A 141 9.70 -15.13 -8.68
N ILE A 142 10.23 -14.61 -9.78
CA ILE A 142 10.06 -13.22 -10.23
C ILE A 142 9.59 -13.18 -11.68
N SER A 143 8.98 -12.08 -12.06
CA SER A 143 8.55 -11.76 -13.43
C SER A 143 9.12 -10.41 -13.86
N SER A 144 9.07 -10.14 -15.16
CA SER A 144 9.55 -8.91 -15.79
C SER A 144 8.54 -8.44 -16.83
N GLY A 145 8.62 -7.17 -17.22
CA GLY A 145 7.73 -6.51 -18.16
C GLY A 145 6.59 -5.78 -17.46
N LYS A 146 5.69 -5.21 -18.28
CA LYS A 146 4.47 -4.57 -17.78
C LYS A 146 3.49 -5.65 -17.34
N SER A 147 2.86 -5.46 -16.18
CA SER A 147 1.81 -6.34 -15.70
C SER A 147 0.44 -5.78 -16.07
N PRO A 148 -0.26 -6.34 -17.06
CA PRO A 148 -1.63 -5.96 -17.33
C PRO A 148 -2.52 -6.46 -16.19
N SER A 149 -3.45 -5.62 -15.74
CA SER A 149 -4.55 -6.04 -14.89
C SER A 149 -5.86 -5.74 -15.60
N GLU A 150 -6.76 -6.73 -15.59
CA GLU A 150 -8.13 -6.52 -15.99
C GLU A 150 -8.78 -5.56 -14.98
N PRO A 151 -9.39 -4.45 -15.44
CA PRO A 151 -10.07 -3.51 -14.56
C PRO A 151 -11.19 -4.20 -13.77
N ALA A 152 -11.41 -3.73 -12.55
CA ALA A 152 -12.48 -4.21 -11.68
C ALA A 152 -13.24 -3.04 -11.05
N GLU A 153 -14.48 -3.30 -10.63
CA GLU A 153 -15.25 -2.34 -9.87
C GLU A 153 -14.73 -2.24 -8.43
N PHE A 154 -14.41 -1.02 -8.01
CA PHE A 154 -14.00 -0.71 -6.64
C PHE A 154 -14.83 0.46 -6.12
N CYS A 155 -15.29 0.35 -4.88
CA CYS A 155 -15.95 1.43 -4.16
C CYS A 155 -15.06 1.86 -3.01
N ALA A 156 -14.79 3.16 -2.92
CA ALA A 156 -14.03 3.76 -1.83
C ALA A 156 -14.93 4.68 -1.01
N GLN A 157 -14.79 4.61 0.31
CA GLN A 157 -15.38 5.58 1.22
C GLN A 157 -14.34 5.97 2.25
N LEU A 158 -14.01 7.27 2.31
CA LEU A 158 -13.05 7.75 3.28
C LEU A 158 -13.66 7.71 4.69
N ASP A 159 -13.00 7.00 5.59
CA ASP A 159 -13.22 7.10 7.03
C ASP A 159 -12.35 8.24 7.59
N PRO A 160 -12.95 9.37 8.00
CA PRO A 160 -12.19 10.53 8.47
C PRO A 160 -11.43 10.24 9.78
N SER A 161 -11.78 9.18 10.51
CA SER A 161 -11.06 8.79 11.73
C SER A 161 -9.61 8.32 11.48
N PHE A 162 -9.29 7.98 10.22
CA PHE A 162 -7.94 7.60 9.81
C PHE A 162 -6.99 8.79 9.59
N ILE A 163 -7.51 10.02 9.59
CA ILE A 163 -6.75 11.24 9.29
C ILE A 163 -6.82 12.21 10.47
N LYS A 164 -5.78 13.02 10.62
CA LYS A 164 -5.80 14.25 11.40
C LYS A 164 -5.41 15.41 10.51
N THR A 165 -6.18 16.51 10.57
CA THR A 165 -5.87 17.72 9.81
C THR A 165 -4.87 18.58 10.57
N HIS A 166 -4.37 19.62 9.90
CA HIS A 166 -3.55 20.65 10.54
C HIS A 166 -4.28 21.28 11.75
N GLU A 167 -5.57 21.58 11.61
CA GLU A 167 -6.40 22.16 12.66
C GLU A 167 -6.56 21.21 13.84
N ASP A 168 -6.79 19.91 13.59
CA ASP A 168 -6.85 18.90 14.65
C ASP A 168 -5.56 18.87 15.49
N ILE A 169 -4.41 18.99 14.84
CA ILE A 169 -3.10 18.99 15.50
C ILE A 169 -2.90 20.29 16.30
N LEU A 170 -3.22 21.45 15.72
CA LEU A 170 -3.10 22.74 16.39
C LEU A 170 -3.97 22.81 17.64
N GLU A 171 -5.25 22.43 17.55
CA GLU A 171 -6.15 22.41 18.70
C GLU A 171 -5.65 21.45 19.81
N ASN A 172 -5.03 20.35 19.40
CA ASN A 172 -4.57 19.34 20.34
C ASN A 172 -3.33 19.76 21.16
N LEU A 173 -2.60 20.80 20.74
CA LEU A 173 -1.50 21.39 21.52
C LEU A 173 -1.97 21.90 22.88
N ASP A 174 -3.15 22.53 22.91
CA ASP A 174 -3.78 23.01 24.13
C ASP A 174 -4.69 21.94 24.75
N ALA A 175 -5.52 21.29 23.93
CA ALA A 175 -6.60 20.44 24.41
C ALA A 175 -6.14 19.05 24.88
N ARG A 176 -4.98 18.56 24.42
CA ARG A 176 -4.39 17.25 24.77
C ARG A 176 -5.40 16.08 24.70
N ARG A 177 -6.32 16.12 23.72
CA ARG A 177 -7.39 15.12 23.51
C ARG A 177 -6.85 13.80 22.99
N PHE A 178 -5.69 13.82 22.34
CA PHE A 178 -4.95 12.62 21.95
C PHE A 178 -3.45 12.84 22.15
N GLN A 179 -2.70 11.76 22.37
CA GLN A 179 -1.25 11.84 22.41
C GLN A 179 -0.71 11.77 20.97
N ALA A 180 -0.15 12.89 20.51
CA ALA A 180 0.65 12.90 19.29
C ALA A 180 2.08 12.51 19.66
N SER A 181 2.46 11.27 19.41
CA SER A 181 3.87 10.88 19.41
C SER A 181 4.40 11.12 18.01
N ASN A 182 5.22 12.16 17.84
CA ASN A 182 5.93 12.37 16.58
C ASN A 182 6.96 11.25 16.43
N LEU A 183 6.60 10.19 15.70
CA LEU A 183 7.56 9.25 15.14
C LEU A 183 8.15 9.93 13.90
N ASP A 184 8.98 10.94 14.14
CA ASP A 184 9.73 11.58 13.08
C ASP A 184 10.79 10.58 12.58
N THR A 185 10.44 9.84 11.54
CA THR A 185 11.35 8.88 10.91
C THR A 185 12.44 9.58 10.09
N SER A 186 12.38 10.91 9.93
CA SER A 186 13.42 11.67 9.23
C SER A 186 14.72 11.82 10.02
N LEU A 187 14.70 11.53 11.34
CA LEU A 187 15.88 11.58 12.21
C LEU A 187 16.72 10.29 12.22
N ALA A 188 16.38 9.30 11.39
CA ALA A 188 17.06 8.00 11.32
C ALA A 188 18.02 7.83 10.12
N GLN A 189 18.46 8.92 9.48
CA GLN A 189 19.50 8.88 8.43
C GLN A 189 20.68 9.79 8.77
#